data_AF-A0A1I0M577-F1
#
_entry.id   AF-A0A1I0M577-F1
#
_cell.length_a   1.000
_cell.length_b   1.000
_cell.length_c   1.000
_cell.angle_alpha   90.00
_cell.angle_beta   90.00
_cell.angle_gamma   90.00
#
_symmetry.space_group_name_H-M   'P 1'
#
loop_
_entity.id
_entity.type
_entity.pdbx_description
1 polymer ?
#
loop_
_entity_poly.entity_id
_entity_poly.type
_entity_poly.pdbx_seq_one_letter_code
_entity_poly.pdbx_strand_id
1 'polypeptide(L)'
;MIFNAGTIVALIFVVLSIAALLAITFNGKGFFQSPFRKFIIAATGVYVSGTVLVALLYVFRNDLPSMFVFIAEALMLMVFVITVWSIDAFGKKMDSMRKDLEAKKLEEAAEEDN
;
A
#
# COMPACT_ATOMS: atom_id res chain seq x y z
N MET A 1 26.24 -22.72 0.77
CA MET A 1 26.16 -21.74 1.88
C MET A 1 24.80 -21.06 1.80
N ILE A 2 23.88 -21.36 2.72
CA ILE A 2 22.48 -20.89 2.66
C ILE A 2 22.31 -19.48 3.25
N PHE A 3 23.30 -19.00 4.01
CA PHE A 3 23.33 -17.66 4.61
C PHE A 3 24.27 -16.75 3.83
N ASN A 4 23.74 -16.07 2.82
CA ASN A 4 24.41 -14.98 2.13
C ASN A 4 23.74 -13.65 2.52
N ALA A 5 24.43 -12.52 2.34
CA ALA A 5 23.91 -11.20 2.72
C ALA A 5 22.54 -10.89 2.07
N GLY A 6 22.30 -11.37 0.85
CA GLY A 6 21.00 -11.21 0.19
C GLY A 6 19.86 -11.98 0.86
N THR A 7 20.12 -13.14 1.46
CA THR A 7 19.10 -13.93 2.18
C THR A 7 18.65 -13.22 3.44
N ILE A 8 19.61 -12.62 4.17
CA ILE A 8 19.34 -11.84 5.39
C ILE A 8 18.51 -10.60 5.05
N VAL A 9 18.89 -9.87 4.00
CA VAL A 9 18.16 -8.68 3.54
C VAL A 9 16.75 -9.04 3.12
N ALA A 10 16.57 -10.08 2.30
CA ALA A 10 15.25 -10.54 1.88
C ALA A 10 14.36 -10.91 3.07
N LEU A 11 14.90 -11.65 4.06
CA LEU A 11 14.17 -12.00 5.28
C LEU A 11 13.75 -10.76 6.09
N ILE A 12 14.63 -9.77 6.24
CA ILE A 12 14.31 -8.51 6.93
C ILE A 12 13.16 -7.80 6.22
N PHE A 13 13.22 -7.68 4.89
CA PHE A 13 12.16 -7.06 4.11
C PHE A 13 10.82 -7.81 4.21
N VAL A 14 10.84 -9.14 4.21
CA VAL A 14 9.63 -9.95 4.42
C VAL A 14 9.03 -9.70 5.81
N VAL A 15 9.84 -9.72 6.87
CA VAL A 15 9.37 -9.47 8.25
C VAL A 15 8.81 -8.05 8.39
N LEU A 16 9.49 -7.04 7.84
CA LEU A 16 9.02 -5.66 7.85
C LEU A 16 7.71 -5.49 7.07
N SER A 17 7.58 -6.16 5.94
CA SER A 17 6.38 -6.07 5.09
C SER A 17 5.17 -6.73 5.75
N ILE A 18 5.37 -7.88 6.41
CA ILE A 18 4.33 -8.53 7.21
C ILE A 18 3.96 -7.65 8.40
N ALA A 19 4.93 -7.05 9.10
CA ALA A 19 4.68 -6.14 10.21
C ALA A 19 3.90 -4.89 9.74
N ALA A 20 4.23 -4.32 8.59
CA ALA A 20 3.50 -3.21 7.98
C ALA A 20 2.06 -3.60 7.63
N LEU A 21 1.86 -4.80 7.07
CA LEU A 21 0.53 -5.34 6.78
C LEU A 21 -0.30 -5.53 8.04
N LEU A 22 0.28 -6.09 9.11
CA LEU A 22 -0.39 -6.23 10.39
C LEU A 22 -0.71 -4.87 11.02
N ALA A 23 0.20 -3.89 10.94
CA ALA A 23 -0.02 -2.54 11.43
C ALA A 23 -1.19 -1.84 10.70
N ILE A 24 -1.23 -1.93 9.37
CA ILE A 24 -2.30 -1.33 8.54
C ILE A 24 -3.63 -2.07 8.76
N THR A 25 -3.59 -3.39 8.94
CA THR A 25 -4.80 -4.22 9.11
C THR A 25 -5.40 -4.08 10.51
N PHE A 26 -4.59 -4.14 11.57
CA PHE A 26 -5.08 -4.15 12.96
C PHE A 26 -5.13 -2.77 13.61
N ASN A 27 -4.24 -1.83 13.26
CA ASN A 27 -4.13 -0.54 13.95
C ASN A 27 -4.89 0.59 13.23
N GLY A 28 -6.19 0.39 12.99
CA GLY A 28 -7.10 1.34 12.33
C GLY A 28 -7.40 2.64 13.08
N LYS A 29 -6.54 3.07 14.01
CA LYS A 29 -6.71 4.28 14.85
C LYS A 29 -5.93 5.53 14.37
N GLY A 30 -5.40 5.52 13.15
CA GLY A 30 -4.62 6.65 12.60
C GLY A 30 -4.89 6.92 11.11
N PHE A 31 -3.91 7.55 10.42
CA PHE A 31 -3.83 8.05 9.02
C PHE A 31 -4.62 7.31 7.91
N PHE A 32 -5.09 6.09 8.20
CA PHE A 32 -5.81 5.18 7.32
C PHE A 32 -7.31 5.00 7.64
N GLN A 33 -7.94 5.97 8.34
CA GLN A 33 -9.41 6.06 8.47
C GLN A 33 -10.13 6.52 7.19
N SER A 34 -9.49 6.38 6.04
CA SER A 34 -10.09 6.69 4.75
C SER A 34 -11.16 5.64 4.39
N PRO A 35 -12.29 6.03 3.76
CA PRO A 35 -13.29 5.09 3.24
C PRO A 35 -12.68 4.06 2.26
N PHE A 36 -11.48 4.33 1.75
CA PHE A 36 -10.72 3.47 0.85
C PHE A 36 -9.78 2.49 1.56
N ARG A 37 -9.90 2.28 2.88
CA ARG A 37 -9.07 1.34 3.66
C ARG A 37 -8.98 -0.06 3.04
N LYS A 38 -10.06 -0.57 2.44
CA LYS A 38 -10.07 -1.86 1.74
C LYS A 38 -9.06 -1.93 0.59
N PHE A 39 -8.93 -0.84 -0.18
CA PHE A 39 -7.99 -0.75 -1.29
C PHE A 39 -6.54 -0.65 -0.80
N ILE A 40 -6.32 0.03 0.32
CA ILE A 40 -4.99 0.14 0.94
C ILE A 40 -4.54 -1.21 1.51
N ILE A 41 -5.44 -1.96 2.15
CA ILE A 41 -5.17 -3.33 2.59
C ILE A 41 -4.84 -4.22 1.39
N ALA A 42 -5.61 -4.13 0.28
CA ALA A 42 -5.35 -4.88 -0.93
C ALA A 42 -3.98 -4.56 -1.54
N ALA A 43 -3.63 -3.27 -1.65
CA ALA A 43 -2.31 -2.82 -2.11
C ALA A 43 -1.18 -3.34 -1.22
N THR A 44 -1.39 -3.37 0.10
CA THR A 44 -0.42 -3.92 1.05
C THR A 44 -0.27 -5.44 0.89
N GLY A 45 -1.37 -6.15 0.64
CA GLY A 45 -1.33 -7.59 0.34
C GLY A 45 -0.52 -7.91 -0.92
N VAL A 46 -0.66 -7.10 -1.97
CA VAL A 46 0.14 -7.22 -3.21
C VAL A 46 1.61 -6.93 -2.95
N TYR A 47 1.92 -5.92 -2.13
CA TYR A 47 3.30 -5.63 -1.75
C TYR A 47 3.92 -6.82 -1.00
N VAL A 48 3.23 -7.35 0.02
CA VAL A 48 3.70 -8.50 0.80
C VAL A 48 3.92 -9.73 -0.07
N SER A 49 2.97 -10.06 -0.96
CA SER A 49 3.13 -11.21 -1.85
C SER A 49 4.31 -11.06 -2.81
N GLY A 50 4.57 -9.83 -3.30
CA GLY A 50 5.75 -9.49 -4.08
C GLY A 50 7.06 -9.71 -3.32
N THR A 51 7.20 -9.19 -2.09
CA THR A 51 8.37 -9.42 -1.22
C THR A 51 8.64 -10.89 -0.97
N VAL A 52 7.60 -11.68 -0.67
CA VAL A 52 7.75 -13.12 -0.45
C VAL A 52 8.21 -13.83 -1.73
N LEU A 53 7.67 -13.44 -2.88
CA LEU A 53 8.08 -14.00 -4.16
C LEU A 53 9.56 -13.70 -4.48
N VAL A 54 10.02 -12.46 -4.25
CA VAL A 54 11.44 -12.09 -4.43
C VAL A 54 12.34 -12.90 -3.51
N ALA A 55 11.95 -13.06 -2.24
CA ALA A 55 12.69 -13.88 -1.29
C ALA A 55 12.77 -15.35 -1.72
N LEU A 56 11.67 -15.94 -2.19
CA LEU A 56 11.65 -17.31 -2.71
C LEU A 56 12.55 -17.44 -3.95
N LEU A 57 12.44 -16.54 -4.92
CA LEU A 57 13.27 -16.57 -6.12
C LEU A 57 14.76 -16.49 -5.80
N TYR A 58 15.15 -15.68 -4.82
CA TYR A 58 16.53 -15.59 -4.36
C TYR A 58 17.01 -16.91 -3.72
N VAL A 59 16.20 -17.53 -2.86
CA VAL A 59 16.54 -18.80 -2.19
C VAL A 59 16.61 -19.95 -3.20
N PHE A 60 15.69 -20.01 -4.16
CA PHE A 60 15.66 -21.06 -5.18
C PHE A 60 16.76 -20.91 -6.22
N ARG A 61 17.28 -19.70 -6.43
CA ARG A 61 18.28 -19.38 -7.45
C ARG A 61 19.51 -18.74 -6.82
N ASN A 62 20.39 -19.58 -6.28
CA ASN A 62 21.61 -19.20 -5.55
C ASN A 62 22.60 -18.31 -6.34
N ASP A 63 22.46 -18.20 -7.66
CA ASP A 63 23.32 -17.36 -8.51
C ASP A 63 22.80 -15.91 -8.69
N LEU A 64 21.69 -15.54 -8.05
CA LEU A 64 21.21 -14.16 -8.13
C LEU A 64 22.13 -13.20 -7.35
N PRO A 65 22.59 -12.11 -7.97
CA PRO A 65 23.34 -11.08 -7.26
C PRO A 65 22.49 -10.48 -6.14
N SER A 66 23.08 -10.22 -4.97
CA SER A 66 22.39 -9.56 -3.85
C SER A 66 21.84 -8.17 -4.22
N MET A 67 22.49 -7.46 -5.16
CA MET A 67 21.98 -6.20 -5.70
C MET A 67 20.61 -6.34 -6.38
N PHE A 68 20.32 -7.50 -7.00
CA PHE A 68 19.01 -7.73 -7.61
C PHE A 68 17.89 -7.68 -6.58
N VAL A 69 18.09 -8.30 -5.42
CA VAL A 69 17.13 -8.29 -4.30
C VAL A 69 16.88 -6.85 -3.84
N PHE A 70 17.95 -6.07 -3.62
CA PHE A 70 17.81 -4.68 -3.20
C PHE A 70 17.02 -3.83 -4.20
N ILE A 71 17.33 -3.95 -5.50
CA ILE A 71 16.63 -3.18 -6.54
C ILE A 71 15.17 -3.60 -6.63
N ALA A 72 14.88 -4.90 -6.60
CA ALA A 72 13.51 -5.42 -6.66
C ALA A 72 12.69 -4.93 -5.45
N GLU A 73 13.25 -5.02 -4.25
CA GLU A 73 12.61 -4.55 -3.02
C GLU A 73 12.37 -3.04 -3.03
N ALA A 74 13.36 -2.25 -3.45
CA ALA A 74 13.23 -0.80 -3.54
C ALA A 74 12.16 -0.38 -4.54
N LEU A 75 12.08 -1.04 -5.71
CA LEU A 75 11.06 -0.78 -6.71
C LEU A 75 9.66 -1.14 -6.19
N MET A 76 9.51 -2.29 -5.55
CA MET A 76 8.21 -2.69 -4.98
C MET A 76 7.75 -1.72 -3.89
N LEU A 77 8.68 -1.29 -3.02
CA LEU A 77 8.37 -0.31 -1.99
C LEU A 77 7.96 1.04 -2.59
N MET A 78 8.66 1.49 -3.64
CA MET A 78 8.31 2.72 -4.36
C MET A 78 6.90 2.64 -4.97
N VAL A 79 6.60 1.54 -5.67
CA VAL A 79 5.27 1.31 -6.27
C VAL A 79 4.19 1.28 -5.20
N PHE A 80 4.45 0.61 -4.07
CA PHE A 80 3.52 0.57 -2.93
C PHE A 80 3.23 1.97 -2.39
N VAL A 81 4.26 2.77 -2.12
CA VAL A 81 4.11 4.14 -1.59
C VAL A 81 3.31 5.02 -2.56
N ILE A 82 3.63 4.98 -3.85
CA ILE A 82 2.90 5.74 -4.88
C ILE A 82 1.43 5.31 -4.94
N THR A 83 1.17 4.00 -4.84
CA THR A 83 -0.18 3.44 -4.90
C THR A 83 -1.02 3.90 -3.70
N VAL A 84 -0.47 3.78 -2.49
CA VAL A 84 -1.15 4.22 -1.26
C VAL A 84 -1.40 5.73 -1.28
N TRP A 85 -0.41 6.52 -1.70
CA TRP A 85 -0.56 7.96 -1.84
C TRP A 85 -1.64 8.33 -2.86
N SER A 86 -1.68 7.64 -4.00
CA SER A 86 -2.69 7.86 -5.02
C SER A 86 -4.10 7.54 -4.48
N ILE A 87 -4.27 6.41 -3.79
CA ILE A 87 -5.55 6.03 -3.19
C ILE A 87 -6.03 7.10 -2.19
N ASP A 88 -5.13 7.62 -1.34
CA ASP A 88 -5.46 8.68 -0.39
C ASP A 88 -5.85 10.00 -1.11
N ALA A 89 -5.09 10.40 -2.12
CA ALA A 89 -5.37 11.61 -2.90
C ALA A 89 -6.72 11.51 -3.65
N PHE A 90 -7.01 10.37 -4.27
CA PHE A 90 -8.30 10.11 -4.92
C PHE A 90 -9.43 10.10 -3.90
N GLY A 91 -9.21 9.52 -2.73
CA GLY A 91 -10.23 9.49 -1.69
C GLY A 91 -10.63 10.87 -1.21
N LYS A 92 -9.65 11.74 -0.96
CA LYS A 92 -9.91 13.14 -0.58
C LYS A 92 -10.67 13.92 -1.66
N LYS A 93 -10.33 13.71 -2.94
CA LYS A 93 -11.06 14.33 -4.06
C LYS A 93 -12.49 13.82 -4.19
N MET A 94 -12.73 12.53 -3.98
CA MET A 94 -14.10 11.99 -4.01
C MET A 94 -14.95 12.53 -2.85
N ASP A 95 -14.37 12.65 -1.66
CA ASP A 95 -15.09 13.19 -0.51
C ASP A 95 -15.40 14.69 -0.69
N SER A 96 -14.52 15.47 -1.32
CA SER A 96 -14.82 16.88 -1.64
C SER A 96 -15.94 16.98 -2.67
N MET A 97 -15.90 16.18 -3.75
CA MET A 97 -16.96 16.17 -4.76
C MET A 97 -18.32 15.77 -4.19
N ARG A 98 -18.37 14.83 -3.24
CA ARG A 98 -19.62 14.43 -2.57
C ARG A 98 -20.22 15.59 -1.78
N LYS A 99 -19.39 16.31 -1.02
CA LYS A 99 -19.84 17.47 -0.24
C LYS A 99 -20.32 18.60 -1.15
N ASP A 100 -19.62 18.86 -2.25
CA ASP A 100 -20.03 19.89 -3.23
C ASP A 100 -21.37 19.53 -3.91
N LEU A 101 -21.60 18.24 -4.18
CA LEU A 101 -22.87 17.74 -4.74
C LEU A 101 -24.02 17.85 -3.74
N GLU A 102 -23.79 17.55 -2.46
CA GLU A 102 -24.80 17.69 -1.41
C GLU A 102 -25.15 19.17 -1.16
N ALA A 103 -24.15 20.05 -1.16
CA ALA A 103 -24.35 21.49 -1.02
C ALA A 103 -25.22 22.06 -2.16
N LYS A 104 -24.92 21.70 -3.42
CA LYS A 104 -25.71 22.15 -4.58
C LYS A 104 -27.16 21.67 -4.53
N LYS A 105 -27.40 20.42 -4.12
CA LYS A 105 -28.77 19.89 -3.98
C LYS A 105 -29.57 20.62 -2.91
N LEU A 106 -28.92 21.07 -1.84
CA LEU A 106 -29.57 21.85 -0.79
C LEU A 106 -29.90 23.27 -1.25
N GLU A 107 -29.04 23.90 -2.05
CA GLU A 107 -29.32 25.20 -2.67
C GLU A 107 -30.50 25.11 -3.65
N GLU A 108 -30.52 24.10 -4.52
CA GLU A 108 -31.63 23.86 -5.46
C GLU A 108 -32.97 23.62 -4.73
N ALA A 109 -32.97 22.85 -3.63
CA ALA A 109 -34.17 22.60 -2.84
C ALA A 109 -34.67 23.84 -2.07
N ALA A 110 -33.78 24.78 -1.72
CA ALA A 110 -34.14 26.03 -1.06
C ALA A 110 -34.68 27.09 -2.04
N GLU A 111 -34.31 26.99 -3.32
CA GLU A 111 -34.86 27.82 -4.40
C GLU A 111 -36.24 27.34 -4.87
N GLU A 112 -36.56 26.05 -4.81
CA GLU A 112 -37.89 25.52 -5.16
C GLU A 112 -38.98 25.79 -4.10
N ASP A 113 -38.60 26.09 -2.85
CA ASP A 113 -39.53 26.33 -1.74
C ASP A 113 -39.84 27.84 -1.50
N ASN A 114 -39.25 28.74 -2.30
CA ASN A 114 -39.49 30.20 -2.31
C ASN A 114 -40.26 30.66 -3.56
#